data_AF-A0A3C0Y418-F1
#
_entry.id   AF-A0A3C0Y418-F1
#
_cell.length_a   1.000
_cell.length_b   1.000
_cell.length_c   1.000
_cell.angle_alpha   90.00
_cell.angle_beta   90.00
_cell.angle_gamma   90.00
#
_symmetry.space_group_name_H-M   'P 1'
#
loop_
_entity.id
_entity.type
_entity.pdbx_description
1 polymer ?
#
loop_
_entity_poly.entity_id
_entity_poly.type
_entity_poly.pdbx_seq_one_letter_code
_entity_poly.pdbx_strand_id
1 'polypeptide(L)'
;MTNKQTAAVGRNVVVVGTQWGDEGKGKLVDWLTEMSQGVVRFQGGHNAGHTLVINGIKTALHLIPSGIMHPGVKCYIGNGVVLSAAKLFEEIEGLEKAGVEVRSRLRISEACPLILPFHT
;
A
#
# COMPACT_ATOMS: atom_id res chain seq x y z
N MET A 1 17.17 19.26 26.03
CA MET A 1 17.60 19.08 24.63
C MET A 1 16.70 18.04 23.98
N THR A 2 15.75 18.45 23.16
CA THR A 2 15.17 17.62 22.09
C THR A 2 14.62 18.58 21.07
N ASN A 3 15.50 18.99 20.16
CA ASN A 3 15.14 19.76 18.98
C ASN A 3 14.38 18.80 18.05
N LYS A 4 13.06 18.68 18.22
CA LYS A 4 12.22 18.07 17.18
C LYS A 4 12.21 19.08 16.04
N GLN A 5 13.13 18.89 15.09
CA GLN A 5 13.01 19.48 13.77
C GLN A 5 11.65 19.05 13.24
N THR A 6 10.67 19.96 13.26
CA THR A 6 9.45 19.84 12.49
C THR A 6 9.86 19.96 11.04
N ALA A 7 10.27 18.82 10.46
CA ALA A 7 10.38 18.69 9.02
C ALA A 7 9.07 19.23 8.44
N ALA A 8 9.17 20.15 7.49
CA ALA A 8 8.01 20.65 6.78
C ALA A 8 7.32 19.44 6.13
N VAL A 9 6.26 18.94 6.75
CA VAL A 9 5.48 17.83 6.22
C VAL A 9 4.83 18.37 4.97
N GLY A 10 5.38 18.01 3.80
CA GLY A 10 4.75 18.31 2.53
C GLY A 10 3.30 17.81 2.59
N ARG A 11 2.36 18.61 2.11
CA ARG A 11 0.93 18.25 2.12
C ARG A 11 0.69 16.86 1.51
N ASN A 12 1.55 16.45 0.57
CA ASN A 12 1.64 15.09 0.02
C ASN A 12 3.13 14.71 -0.14
N VAL A 13 3.46 13.44 0.13
CA VAL A 13 4.81 12.86 -0.07
C VAL A 13 4.72 11.73 -1.09
N VAL A 14 5.66 11.70 -2.05
CA VAL A 14 5.72 10.67 -3.09
C VAL A 14 7.03 9.90 -2.95
N VAL A 15 6.93 8.56 -2.90
CA VAL A 15 8.08 7.66 -2.91
C VAL A 15 8.17 6.99 -4.28
N VAL A 16 9.26 7.23 -5.01
CA VAL A 16 9.50 6.72 -6.37
C VAL A 16 10.86 6.02 -6.42
N GLY A 17 10.94 4.93 -7.17
CA GLY A 17 12.20 4.22 -7.43
C GLY A 17 12.92 4.88 -8.59
N THR A 18 14.23 5.06 -8.47
CA THR A 18 15.05 5.75 -9.50
C THR A 18 15.84 4.76 -10.36
N GLN A 19 15.67 3.46 -10.15
CA GLN A 19 16.41 2.40 -10.81
C GLN A 19 15.42 1.37 -11.41
N TRP A 20 15.78 0.08 -11.41
CA TRP A 20 15.03 -1.00 -12.05
C TRP A 20 14.22 -1.85 -11.05
N GLY A 21 13.71 -1.25 -9.98
CA GLY A 21 12.88 -1.96 -9.00
C GLY A 21 13.67 -2.49 -7.80
N ASP A 22 12.93 -3.07 -6.86
CA ASP A 22 13.45 -3.66 -5.61
C ASP A 22 14.37 -2.78 -4.75
N GLU A 23 14.27 -1.45 -4.88
CA GLU A 23 15.10 -0.50 -4.11
C GLU A 23 14.67 -0.36 -2.63
N GLY A 24 13.75 -1.20 -2.15
CA GLY A 24 13.25 -1.14 -0.78
C GLY A 24 12.24 -0.02 -0.51
N LYS A 25 11.60 0.54 -1.55
CA LYS A 25 10.62 1.64 -1.45
C LYS A 25 9.59 1.44 -0.34
N GLY A 26 9.03 0.25 -0.23
CA GLY A 26 7.96 0.06 0.74
C GLY A 26 8.44 0.10 2.20
N LYS A 27 9.73 -0.16 2.50
CA LYS A 27 10.27 0.07 3.85
C LYS A 27 10.25 1.56 4.20
N LEU A 28 10.54 2.42 3.23
CA LEU A 28 10.43 3.86 3.39
C LEU A 28 8.96 4.29 3.50
N VAL A 29 8.07 3.73 2.69
CA VAL A 29 6.62 3.99 2.78
C VAL A 29 6.07 3.58 4.15
N ASP A 30 6.47 2.43 4.66
CA ASP A 30 6.10 1.94 5.99
C ASP A 30 6.52 2.91 7.09
N TRP A 31 7.78 3.35 7.08
CA TRP A 31 8.27 4.36 8.03
C TRP A 31 7.54 5.70 7.92
N LEU A 32 7.25 6.18 6.70
CA LEU A 32 6.48 7.41 6.49
C LEU A 32 5.01 7.27 6.89
N THR A 33 4.49 6.04 6.96
CA THR A 33 3.08 5.79 7.28
C THR A 33 2.75 6.21 8.70
N GLU A 34 3.69 6.11 9.66
CA GLU A 34 3.50 6.55 11.05
C GLU A 34 3.08 8.03 11.16
N MET A 35 3.42 8.85 10.16
CA MET A 35 3.11 10.28 10.10
C MET A 35 2.02 10.62 9.08
N SER A 36 1.44 9.61 8.41
CA SER A 36 0.53 9.79 7.28
C SER A 36 -0.92 9.51 7.65
N GLN A 37 -1.83 10.36 7.18
CA GLN A 37 -3.28 10.15 7.36
C GLN A 37 -3.86 9.13 6.37
N GLY A 38 -3.15 8.90 5.25
CA GLY A 38 -3.52 7.92 4.26
C GLY A 38 -2.37 7.58 3.32
N VAL A 39 -2.44 6.40 2.73
CA VAL A 39 -1.44 5.87 1.80
C VAL A 39 -2.11 5.52 0.49
N VAL A 40 -1.53 5.99 -0.62
CA VAL A 40 -2.10 5.84 -1.95
C VAL A 40 -1.16 5.04 -2.83
N ARG A 41 -1.68 3.98 -3.47
CA ARG A 41 -1.04 3.36 -4.64
C ARG A 41 -1.61 4.00 -5.89
N PHE A 42 -0.79 4.72 -6.63
CA PHE A 42 -1.27 5.54 -7.75
C PHE A 42 -1.02 4.92 -9.14
N GLN A 43 -0.15 3.91 -9.26
CA GLN A 43 0.21 3.26 -10.53
C GLN A 43 0.54 1.77 -10.34
N GLY A 44 0.65 1.04 -11.46
CA GLY A 44 1.11 -0.36 -11.51
C GLY A 44 -0.02 -1.38 -11.34
N GLY A 45 0.32 -2.62 -11.00
CA GLY A 45 -0.65 -3.70 -10.79
C GLY A 45 -0.22 -4.62 -9.65
N HIS A 46 -0.63 -5.89 -9.66
CA HIS A 46 -0.28 -6.86 -8.61
C HIS A 46 1.16 -7.45 -8.74
N ASN A 47 1.96 -6.93 -9.68
CA ASN A 47 3.28 -7.45 -10.02
C ASN A 47 4.39 -7.02 -9.05
N ALA A 48 4.17 -5.96 -8.27
CA ALA A 48 5.13 -5.51 -7.26
C ALA A 48 4.74 -6.10 -5.90
N GLY A 49 5.65 -6.84 -5.28
CA GLY A 49 5.49 -7.36 -3.94
C GLY A 49 6.16 -6.44 -2.92
N HIS A 50 5.42 -6.03 -1.89
CA HIS A 50 6.00 -5.38 -0.72
C HIS A 50 5.82 -6.28 0.50
N THR A 51 6.93 -6.79 1.01
CA THR A 51 6.91 -7.62 2.22
C THR A 51 7.17 -6.78 3.45
N LEU A 52 6.25 -6.85 4.40
CA LEU A 52 6.39 -6.29 5.75
C LEU A 52 6.60 -7.41 6.77
N VAL A 53 7.31 -7.09 7.85
CA VAL A 53 7.41 -7.95 9.03
C VAL A 53 6.91 -7.16 10.23
N ILE A 54 5.76 -7.55 10.77
CA ILE A 54 5.15 -6.87 11.92
C ILE A 54 4.95 -7.90 13.01
N ASN A 55 5.50 -7.62 14.20
CA ASN A 55 5.48 -8.53 15.35
C ASN A 55 5.95 -9.96 15.01
N GLY A 56 6.95 -10.08 14.12
CA GLY A 56 7.49 -11.37 13.68
C GLY A 56 6.70 -12.08 12.58
N ILE A 57 5.54 -11.55 12.17
CA ILE A 57 4.72 -12.11 11.09
C ILE A 57 5.11 -11.44 9.78
N LYS A 58 5.52 -12.26 8.79
CA LYS A 58 5.86 -11.81 7.44
C LYS A 58 4.60 -11.77 6.57
N THR A 59 4.25 -10.60 6.06
CA THR A 59 3.08 -10.39 5.19
C THR A 59 3.53 -9.80 3.86
N ALA A 60 3.22 -10.47 2.75
CA ALA A 60 3.47 -9.97 1.41
C ALA A 60 2.21 -9.27 0.87
N LEU A 61 2.36 -8.01 0.49
CA LEU A 61 1.32 -7.20 -0.12
C LEU A 61 1.61 -6.99 -1.61
N HIS A 62 0.57 -6.96 -2.43
CA HIS A 62 0.67 -6.86 -3.88
C HIS A 62 -0.07 -5.65 -4.42
N LEU A 63 -1.39 -5.58 -4.21
CA LEU A 63 -2.24 -4.46 -4.64
C LEU A 63 -2.50 -3.48 -3.49
N ILE A 64 -2.75 -4.00 -2.30
CA ILE A 64 -3.16 -3.19 -1.16
C ILE A 64 -1.97 -2.36 -0.67
N PRO A 65 -2.11 -1.03 -0.49
CA PRO A 65 -1.04 -0.19 0.04
C PRO A 65 -0.54 -0.69 1.40
N SER A 66 0.77 -0.64 1.62
CA SER A 66 1.43 -1.13 2.84
C SER A 66 0.93 -0.49 4.13
N GLY A 67 0.41 0.74 4.04
CA GLY A 67 -0.21 1.43 5.16
C GLY A 67 -1.43 0.71 5.75
N ILE A 68 -1.97 -0.33 5.09
CA ILE A 68 -3.06 -1.13 5.66
C ILE A 68 -2.62 -1.84 6.93
N MET A 69 -1.33 -2.05 7.15
CA MET A 69 -0.83 -2.66 8.37
C MET A 69 -0.78 -1.70 9.56
N HIS A 70 -0.97 -0.40 9.33
CA HIS A 70 -1.00 0.63 10.38
C HIS A 70 -2.45 0.93 10.77
N PRO A 71 -2.86 0.66 12.02
CA PRO A 71 -4.22 0.95 12.48
C PRO A 71 -4.59 2.42 12.29
N GLY A 72 -5.83 2.67 11.83
CA GLY A 72 -6.35 4.02 11.64
C GLY A 72 -5.93 4.72 10.34
N VAL A 73 -4.98 4.16 9.59
CA VAL A 73 -4.55 4.73 8.29
C VAL A 73 -5.51 4.29 7.19
N LYS A 74 -6.00 5.23 6.37
CA LYS A 74 -6.82 4.95 5.19
C LYS A 74 -5.94 4.58 4.00
N CYS A 75 -6.34 3.59 3.23
CA CYS A 75 -5.61 3.13 2.06
C CYS A 75 -6.43 3.36 0.78
N TYR A 76 -5.75 3.81 -0.26
CA TYR A 76 -6.38 4.17 -1.52
C TYR A 76 -5.67 3.48 -2.69
N ILE A 77 -6.47 2.87 -3.56
CA ILE A 77 -6.02 2.42 -4.88
C ILE A 77 -6.52 3.46 -5.90
N GLY A 78 -5.58 4.16 -6.52
CA GLY A 78 -5.85 5.23 -7.48
C GLY A 78 -6.20 4.70 -8.87
N ASN A 79 -6.73 5.58 -9.71
CA ASN A 79 -7.18 5.27 -11.07
C ASN A 79 -6.07 4.80 -12.04
N GLY A 80 -4.80 5.07 -11.71
CA GLY A 80 -3.66 4.60 -12.51
C GLY A 80 -3.25 3.15 -12.26
N VAL A 81 -3.94 2.44 -11.35
CA VAL A 81 -3.67 1.03 -11.07
C VAL A 81 -4.44 0.13 -12.04
N VAL A 82 -3.79 -0.92 -12.57
CA VAL A 82 -4.45 -2.03 -13.27
C VAL A 82 -4.79 -3.12 -12.25
N LEU A 83 -6.07 -3.25 -11.92
CA LEU A 83 -6.55 -4.02 -10.78
C LEU A 83 -7.02 -5.41 -11.20
N SER A 84 -6.45 -6.45 -10.59
CA SER A 84 -7.02 -7.80 -10.65
C SER A 84 -7.97 -8.00 -9.47
N ALA A 85 -9.25 -8.18 -9.76
CA ALA A 85 -10.27 -8.37 -8.72
C ALA A 85 -10.02 -9.65 -7.93
N ALA A 86 -9.69 -10.75 -8.61
CA ALA A 86 -9.38 -12.02 -7.96
C ALA A 86 -8.20 -11.89 -6.98
N LYS A 87 -7.08 -11.29 -7.42
CA LYS A 87 -5.91 -11.07 -6.56
C LYS A 87 -6.20 -10.15 -5.39
N LEU A 88 -7.02 -9.11 -5.61
CA LEU A 88 -7.45 -8.23 -4.54
C LEU A 88 -8.25 -8.99 -3.48
N PHE A 89 -9.23 -9.80 -3.87
CA PHE A 89 -10.02 -10.57 -2.92
C PHE A 89 -9.17 -11.59 -2.14
N GLU A 90 -8.28 -12.31 -2.82
CA GLU A 90 -7.31 -13.21 -2.18
C GLU A 90 -6.47 -12.47 -1.12
N GLU A 91 -5.97 -11.28 -1.45
CA GLU A 91 -5.15 -10.47 -0.55
C GLU A 91 -5.97 -9.94 0.66
N ILE A 92 -7.20 -9.48 0.43
CA ILE A 92 -8.09 -9.05 1.52
C ILE A 92 -8.37 -10.21 2.48
N GLU A 93 -8.72 -11.39 1.97
CA GLU A 93 -9.01 -12.55 2.81
C GLU A 93 -7.78 -12.99 3.62
N GLY A 94 -6.60 -12.97 3.01
CA GLY A 94 -5.35 -13.30 3.71
C GLY A 94 -5.06 -12.34 4.86
N LEU A 95 -5.27 -11.05 4.64
CA LEU A 95 -5.11 -10.01 5.66
C LEU A 95 -6.16 -10.10 6.78
N GLU A 96 -7.42 -10.31 6.44
CA GLU A 96 -8.51 -10.45 7.41
C GLU A 96 -8.33 -11.70 8.27
N LYS A 97 -7.86 -12.82 7.70
CA LYS A 97 -7.47 -14.03 8.46
C LYS A 97 -6.31 -13.78 9.42
N ALA A 98 -5.42 -12.84 9.09
CA ALA A 98 -4.33 -12.40 9.96
C ALA A 98 -4.76 -11.33 10.98
N GLY A 99 -6.06 -10.99 11.05
CA GLY A 99 -6.60 -10.01 12.00
C GLY A 99 -6.46 -8.55 11.57
N VAL A 100 -6.08 -8.29 10.31
CA VAL A 100 -5.98 -6.93 9.77
C VAL A 100 -7.36 -6.46 9.30
N GLU A 101 -7.79 -5.31 9.77
CA GLU A 101 -9.06 -4.70 9.38
C GLU A 101 -8.89 -3.97 8.03
N VAL A 102 -9.42 -4.53 6.93
CA VAL A 102 -9.13 -4.03 5.57
C VAL A 102 -10.28 -3.20 4.98
N ARG A 103 -11.48 -3.78 4.91
CA ARG A 103 -12.62 -3.23 4.14
C ARG A 103 -13.08 -1.86 4.61
N SER A 104 -12.98 -1.61 5.92
CA SER A 104 -13.31 -0.33 6.54
C SER A 104 -12.42 0.81 6.03
N ARG A 105 -11.16 0.51 5.69
CA ARG A 105 -10.10 1.48 5.42
C ARG A 105 -9.62 1.52 3.97
N LEU A 106 -9.87 0.47 3.19
CA LEU A 106 -9.53 0.42 1.78
C LEU A 106 -10.58 1.14 0.92
N ARG A 107 -10.13 2.03 0.05
CA ARG A 107 -10.95 2.72 -0.96
C ARG A 107 -10.33 2.51 -2.32
N ILE A 108 -11.16 2.31 -3.33
CA ILE A 108 -10.74 2.00 -4.69
C ILE A 108 -11.40 3.01 -5.61
N SER A 109 -10.61 3.63 -6.49
CA SER A 109 -11.12 4.51 -7.52
C SER A 109 -12.04 3.76 -8.47
N GLU A 110 -13.22 4.30 -8.76
CA GLU A 110 -14.16 3.72 -9.75
C GLU A 110 -13.56 3.72 -11.17
N ALA A 111 -12.62 4.62 -11.45
CA ALA A 111 -11.90 4.71 -12.73
C ALA A 111 -10.71 3.73 -12.85
N CYS A 112 -10.57 2.76 -11.96
CA CYS A 112 -9.48 1.79 -11.98
C CYS A 112 -9.72 0.74 -13.10
N PRO A 113 -8.86 0.63 -14.13
CA PRO A 113 -9.00 -0.42 -15.14
C PRO A 113 -8.83 -1.82 -14.53
N LEU A 114 -9.60 -2.79 -15.05
CA LEU A 114 -9.56 -4.18 -14.59
C LEU A 114 -8.67 -5.06 -15.46
N ILE A 115 -7.93 -5.94 -14.80
CA ILE A 115 -7.28 -7.10 -15.44
C ILE A 115 -8.34 -8.20 -15.55
N LEU A 116 -8.77 -8.47 -16.79
CA LEU A 116 -9.74 -9.50 -17.14
C LEU A 116 -9.03 -10.83 -17.45
N PRO A 117 -9.71 -11.98 -17.37
CA PRO A 117 -9.08 -13.29 -17.55
C PRO A 117 -8.32 -13.49 -18.86
N PHE A 118 -8.71 -12.80 -19.94
CA PHE A 118 -8.06 -12.90 -21.26
C PHE A 118 -6.85 -11.97 -21.43
N HIS A 119 -6.53 -11.12 -20.45
CA HIS A 119 -5.28 -10.35 -20.46
C HIS A 119 -4.06 -11.17 -19.98
N THR A 120 -4.30 -12.41 -19.54
CA THR A 120 -3.31 -13.35 -18.99
C THR A 120 -3.30 -14.66 -19.74
#